data_AF-A0A538P299-F1
#
_entry.id   AF-A0A538P299-F1
#
_cell.length_a   1.000
_cell.length_b   1.000
_cell.length_c   1.000
_cell.angle_alpha   90.00
_cell.angle_beta   90.00
_cell.angle_gamma   90.00
#
_symmetry.space_group_name_H-M   'P 1'
#
loop_
_entity.id
_entity.type
_entity.pdbx_description
1 polymer ?
#
loop_
_entity_poly.entity_id
_entity_poly.type
_entity_poly.pdbx_seq_one_letter_code
_entity_poly.pdbx_strand_id
1 'polypeptide(L)'
;MPQAKSDSGLDDSIVSQLTALQSEYAQLSELDEMERNYILKLVDSLKALQSGIDSAIPLHVAALGIFRSKAKEAYLASDGVVIIHEEGGKPISVPLSRFPAKDVLAIVQDATPEIGRIVSERRREIGARVELLERVLKEMKKAGGMVRQAQPAIADADEDLVQNSIASEQ
;
A
#
# COMPACT_ATOMS: atom_id res chain seq x y z
N MET A 1 -2.85 -43.91 69.86
CA MET A 1 -3.42 -43.76 68.49
C MET A 1 -2.65 -42.68 67.76
N PRO A 2 -2.36 -42.85 66.47
CA PRO A 2 -1.48 -41.99 65.69
C PRO A 2 -2.25 -40.77 65.16
N GLN A 3 -1.67 -39.57 65.21
CA GLN A 3 -2.14 -38.43 64.42
C GLN A 3 -1.23 -38.31 63.20
N ALA A 4 -1.76 -38.68 62.04
CA ALA A 4 -1.21 -38.30 60.75
C ALA A 4 -1.38 -36.78 60.59
N LYS A 5 -0.31 -36.04 60.87
CA LYS A 5 -0.16 -34.66 60.42
C LYS A 5 0.72 -34.71 59.18
N SER A 6 0.17 -34.26 58.04
CA SER A 6 0.85 -33.76 56.83
C SER A 6 0.35 -34.41 55.54
N ASP A 7 -0.67 -33.82 54.91
CA ASP A 7 -0.87 -33.96 53.45
C ASP A 7 -1.72 -32.80 52.91
N SER A 8 -2.79 -32.41 53.61
CA SER A 8 -3.74 -31.41 53.09
C SER A 8 -3.16 -30.03 52.78
N GLY A 9 -2.20 -29.54 53.58
CA GLY A 9 -1.61 -28.20 53.36
C GLY A 9 -0.59 -28.13 52.21
N LEU A 10 -0.03 -29.27 51.81
CA LEU A 10 0.84 -29.39 50.64
C LEU A 10 0.00 -29.48 49.36
N ASP A 11 -1.08 -30.25 49.43
CA ASP A 11 -2.06 -30.36 48.34
C ASP A 11 -2.73 -29.01 48.05
N ASP A 12 -3.16 -28.27 49.07
CA ASP A 12 -3.74 -26.93 48.92
C ASP A 12 -2.74 -25.92 48.31
N SER A 13 -1.45 -26.06 48.61
CA SER A 13 -0.38 -25.21 48.05
C SER A 13 -0.14 -25.51 46.58
N ILE A 14 -0.09 -26.79 46.20
CA ILE A 14 0.06 -27.21 44.80
C ILE A 14 -1.17 -26.79 43.99
N VAL A 15 -2.38 -26.98 44.52
CA VAL A 15 -3.63 -26.56 43.87
C VAL A 15 -3.67 -25.05 43.65
N SER A 16 -3.23 -24.26 44.64
CA SER A 16 -3.14 -22.80 44.52
C SER A 16 -2.13 -22.37 43.44
N GLN A 17 -0.95 -22.98 43.40
CA GLN A 17 0.06 -22.71 42.36
C GLN A 17 -0.44 -23.08 40.95
N LEU A 18 -1.10 -24.23 40.81
CA LEU A 18 -1.70 -24.64 39.53
C LEU A 18 -2.79 -23.67 39.08
N THR A 19 -3.60 -23.16 40.01
CA THR A 19 -4.64 -22.17 39.71
C THR A 19 -4.04 -20.85 39.25
N ALA A 20 -2.96 -20.40 39.90
CA ALA A 20 -2.21 -19.20 39.48
C ALA A 20 -1.62 -19.38 38.08
N LEU A 21 -0.96 -20.51 37.81
CA LEU A 21 -0.41 -20.82 36.49
C LEU A 21 -1.49 -20.88 35.39
N GLN A 22 -2.67 -21.43 35.70
CA GLN A 22 -3.80 -21.43 34.77
C GLN A 22 -4.27 -20.01 34.44
N SER A 23 -4.33 -19.13 35.45
CA SER A 23 -4.68 -17.72 35.25
C SER A 23 -3.63 -16.99 34.40
N GLU A 24 -2.34 -17.19 34.69
CA GLU A 24 -1.24 -16.61 33.91
C GLU A 24 -1.28 -17.09 32.45
N TYR A 25 -1.54 -18.37 32.22
CA TYR A 25 -1.66 -18.92 30.88
C TYR A 25 -2.86 -18.33 30.12
N ALA A 26 -4.00 -18.12 30.79
CA ALA A 26 -5.16 -17.47 30.19
C ALA A 26 -4.82 -16.04 29.76
N GLN A 27 -4.17 -15.26 30.62
CA GLN A 27 -3.72 -13.91 30.31
C GLN A 27 -2.72 -13.87 29.14
N LEU A 28 -1.76 -14.82 29.11
CA LEU A 28 -0.83 -14.94 27.99
C LEU A 28 -1.54 -15.25 26.68
N SER A 29 -2.52 -16.17 26.71
CA SER A 29 -3.31 -16.51 25.52
C SER A 29 -4.09 -15.31 24.98
N GLU A 30 -4.63 -14.46 25.86
CA GLU A 30 -5.30 -13.22 25.47
C GLU A 30 -4.32 -12.24 24.79
N LEU A 31 -3.13 -12.07 25.37
CA LEU A 31 -2.08 -11.21 24.79
C LEU A 31 -1.63 -11.72 23.42
N ASP A 32 -1.43 -13.03 23.26
CA ASP A 32 -1.07 -13.66 21.99
C ASP A 32 -2.15 -13.43 20.93
N GLU A 33 -3.43 -13.50 21.30
CA GLU A 33 -4.53 -13.22 20.39
C GLU A 33 -4.57 -11.74 20.00
N MET A 34 -4.37 -10.83 20.95
CA MET A 34 -4.25 -9.41 20.68
C MET A 34 -3.09 -9.11 19.72
N GLU A 35 -1.91 -9.70 19.97
CA GLU A 35 -0.72 -9.52 19.14
C GLU A 35 -0.99 -9.96 17.69
N ARG A 36 -1.57 -11.15 17.49
CA ARG A 36 -1.97 -11.64 16.15
C ARG A 36 -2.94 -10.68 15.47
N ASN A 37 -3.94 -10.18 16.19
CA ASN A 37 -4.92 -9.24 15.64
C ASN A 37 -4.28 -7.90 15.23
N TYR A 38 -3.32 -7.40 16.00
CA TYR A 38 -2.58 -6.19 15.64
C TYR A 38 -1.65 -6.40 14.45
N ILE A 39 -0.99 -7.56 14.34
CA ILE A 39 -0.19 -7.92 13.16
C ILE A 39 -1.04 -7.89 11.90
N LEU A 40 -2.23 -8.49 11.92
CA LEU A 40 -3.11 -8.49 10.75
C LEU A 40 -3.50 -7.07 10.33
N LYS A 41 -3.90 -6.22 11.28
CA LYS A 41 -4.22 -4.81 11.02
C LYS A 41 -3.03 -4.02 10.47
N LEU A 42 -1.83 -4.28 10.99
CA LEU A 42 -0.61 -3.66 10.52
C LEU A 42 -0.27 -4.07 9.08
N VAL A 43 -0.38 -5.38 8.79
CA VAL A 43 -0.17 -5.94 7.46
C VAL A 43 -1.17 -5.33 6.46
N ASP A 44 -2.45 -5.22 6.82
CA ASP A 44 -3.46 -4.63 5.95
C ASP A 44 -3.22 -3.12 5.72
N SER A 45 -2.78 -2.40 6.76
CA SER A 45 -2.41 -0.99 6.63
C SER A 45 -1.21 -0.81 5.70
N LEU A 46 -0.22 -1.69 5.81
CA LEU A 46 0.97 -1.70 4.96
C LEU A 46 0.63 -2.00 3.50
N LYS A 47 -0.26 -2.97 3.24
CA LYS A 47 -0.79 -3.25 1.90
C LYS A 47 -1.52 -2.04 1.32
N ALA A 48 -2.33 -1.35 2.13
CA ALA A 48 -3.02 -0.15 1.67
C ALA A 48 -2.03 0.94 1.24
N LEU A 49 -0.96 1.17 2.01
CA LEU A 49 0.11 2.11 1.64
C LEU A 49 0.83 1.70 0.35
N GLN A 50 1.06 0.39 0.15
CA GLN A 50 1.72 -0.13 -1.04
C GLN A 50 0.81 -0.27 -2.25
N SER A 51 -0.53 -0.27 -2.10
CA SER A 51 -1.46 -0.41 -3.23
C SER A 51 -1.29 0.68 -4.29
N GLY A 52 -0.84 1.86 -3.86
CA GLY A 52 -0.49 2.98 -4.72
C GLY A 52 0.94 2.95 -5.25
N ILE A 53 1.66 1.84 -5.10
CA ILE A 53 3.08 1.67 -5.45
C ILE A 53 3.22 0.35 -6.22
N ASP A 54 3.56 0.42 -7.51
CA ASP A 54 3.78 -0.78 -8.34
C ASP A 54 5.25 -1.22 -8.28
N SER A 55 5.78 -1.33 -7.06
CA SER A 55 7.18 -1.69 -6.82
C SER A 55 7.29 -2.56 -5.60
N ALA A 56 8.10 -3.61 -5.71
CA ALA A 56 8.58 -4.35 -4.55
C ALA A 56 9.55 -3.46 -3.76
N ILE A 57 9.46 -3.51 -2.44
CA ILE A 57 10.29 -2.73 -1.53
C ILE A 57 11.49 -3.59 -1.11
N PRO A 58 12.73 -3.19 -1.40
CA PRO A 58 13.89 -3.94 -0.93
C PRO A 58 13.93 -3.93 0.60
N LEU A 59 14.26 -5.08 1.19
CA LEU A 59 14.41 -5.24 2.62
C LEU A 59 15.86 -5.53 2.97
N HIS A 60 16.33 -4.99 4.09
CA HIS A 60 17.59 -5.40 4.68
C HIS A 60 17.47 -6.82 5.22
N VAL A 61 18.44 -7.67 4.87
CA VAL A 61 18.52 -9.06 5.34
C VAL A 61 18.49 -9.16 6.88
N ALA A 62 18.98 -8.14 7.58
CA ALA A 62 18.94 -8.05 9.04
C ALA A 62 17.51 -8.02 9.63
N ALA A 63 16.51 -7.57 8.87
CA ALA A 63 15.12 -7.49 9.31
C ALA A 63 14.36 -8.83 9.20
N LEU A 64 14.91 -9.82 8.48
CA LEU A 64 14.21 -11.07 8.14
C LEU A 64 14.13 -12.11 9.26
N GLY A 65 14.61 -11.78 10.47
CA GLY A 65 14.56 -12.66 11.62
C GLY A 65 15.13 -14.05 11.36
N ILE A 66 14.31 -15.09 11.53
CA ILE A 66 14.69 -16.49 11.34
C ILE A 66 15.16 -16.83 9.92
N PHE A 67 14.78 -16.04 8.92
CA PHE A 67 15.17 -16.28 7.52
C PHE A 67 16.47 -15.58 7.12
N ARG A 68 17.06 -14.78 8.03
CA ARG A 68 18.28 -14.01 7.78
C ARG A 68 19.44 -14.85 7.26
N SER A 69 19.65 -16.04 7.81
CA SER A 69 20.83 -16.87 7.49
C SER A 69 20.79 -17.47 6.08
N LYS A 70 19.62 -17.49 5.44
CA LYS A 70 19.43 -18.07 4.10
C LYS A 70 19.27 -17.02 3.01
N ALA A 71 18.94 -15.79 3.40
CA ALA A 71 18.64 -14.72 2.46
C ALA A 71 19.90 -14.05 1.92
N LYS A 72 20.05 -14.04 0.60
CA LYS A 72 20.97 -13.15 -0.11
C LYS A 72 20.33 -11.77 -0.28
N GLU A 73 19.08 -11.75 -0.72
CA GLU A 73 18.27 -10.56 -0.96
C GLU A 73 16.82 -10.83 -0.55
N ALA A 74 16.10 -9.79 -0.17
CA ALA A 74 14.67 -9.90 0.10
C ALA A 74 13.90 -8.65 -0.29
N TYR A 75 12.63 -8.86 -0.57
CA TYR A 75 11.71 -7.81 -1.00
C TYR A 75 10.35 -8.00 -0.35
N LEU A 76 9.70 -6.90 0.01
CA LEU A 76 8.30 -6.87 0.38
C LEU A 76 7.47 -6.51 -0.85
N ALA A 77 6.60 -7.41 -1.27
CA ALA A 77 5.63 -7.17 -2.32
C ALA A 77 4.39 -6.44 -1.78
N SER A 78 3.64 -5.80 -2.69
CA SER A 78 2.49 -4.96 -2.39
C SER A 78 1.30 -5.71 -1.78
N ASP A 79 1.25 -7.03 -1.97
CA ASP A 79 0.28 -7.95 -1.38
C ASP A 79 0.70 -8.44 0.03
N GLY A 80 1.72 -7.82 0.64
CA GLY A 80 2.20 -8.16 1.96
C GLY A 80 2.95 -9.49 2.04
N VAL A 81 3.52 -9.94 0.91
CA VAL A 81 4.37 -11.13 0.84
C VAL A 81 5.83 -10.72 0.85
N VAL A 82 6.62 -11.37 1.71
CA VAL A 82 8.08 -11.25 1.72
C VAL A 82 8.66 -12.31 0.79
N ILE A 83 9.35 -11.86 -0.25
CA ILE A 83 10.05 -12.69 -1.22
C ILE A 83 11.52 -12.71 -0.84
N ILE A 84 12.04 -13.90 -0.55
CA ILE A 84 13.42 -14.11 -0.08
C ILE A 84 14.16 -14.89 -1.16
N HIS A 85 15.23 -14.31 -1.68
CA HIS A 85 16.12 -14.96 -2.63
C HIS A 85 17.30 -15.58 -1.87
N GLU A 86 17.37 -16.91 -1.90
CA GLU A 86 18.51 -17.67 -1.39
C GLU A 86 19.59 -17.82 -2.47
N GLU A 87 20.84 -18.01 -2.07
CA GLU A 87 21.94 -18.20 -3.02
C GLU A 87 21.81 -19.54 -3.76
N GLY A 88 21.62 -19.48 -5.08
CA GLY A 88 21.48 -20.67 -5.94
C GLY A 88 20.15 -21.43 -5.79
N GLY A 89 19.22 -20.90 -5.00
CA GLY A 89 17.92 -21.49 -4.73
C GLY A 89 16.76 -20.83 -5.51
N LYS A 90 15.58 -21.45 -5.42
CA LYS A 90 14.33 -20.79 -5.84
C LYS A 90 13.91 -19.77 -4.76
N PRO A 91 13.33 -18.63 -5.14
CA PRO A 91 12.82 -17.67 -4.17
C PRO A 91 11.73 -18.31 -3.30
N ILE A 92 11.74 -17.96 -2.02
CA ILE A 92 10.74 -18.34 -1.04
C ILE A 92 9.80 -17.17 -0.83
N SER A 93 8.51 -17.41 -0.97
CA SER A 93 7.47 -16.41 -0.72
C SER A 93 6.76 -16.71 0.60
N VAL A 94 6.87 -15.80 1.56
CA VAL A 94 6.27 -15.94 2.89
C VAL A 94 5.35 -14.75 3.16
N PRO A 95 4.04 -14.95 3.35
CA PRO A 95 3.14 -13.89 3.80
C PRO A 95 3.66 -13.28 5.10
N LEU A 96 3.63 -11.94 5.21
CA LEU A 96 4.13 -11.24 6.40
C LEU A 96 3.43 -11.70 7.69
N SER A 97 2.14 -12.06 7.60
CA SER A 97 1.37 -12.62 8.73
C SER A 97 1.85 -13.99 9.24
N ARG A 98 2.76 -14.67 8.53
CA ARG A 98 3.38 -15.92 8.99
C ARG A 98 4.70 -15.72 9.72
N PHE A 99 5.22 -14.50 9.78
CA PHE A 99 6.41 -14.18 10.56
C PHE A 99 6.06 -14.04 12.05
N PRO A 100 7.01 -14.31 12.95
CA PRO A 100 6.90 -13.90 14.35
C PRO A 100 6.65 -12.40 14.47
N ALA A 101 5.88 -11.98 15.48
CA ALA A 101 5.49 -10.58 15.69
C ALA A 101 6.68 -9.61 15.66
N LYS A 102 7.75 -9.95 16.38
CA LYS A 102 8.99 -9.19 16.42
C LYS A 102 9.60 -8.97 15.02
N ASP A 103 9.57 -10.00 14.18
CA ASP A 103 10.13 -9.94 12.84
C ASP A 103 9.22 -9.13 11.91
N VAL A 104 7.89 -9.23 12.05
CA VAL A 104 6.95 -8.35 11.36
C VAL A 104 7.24 -6.88 11.66
N LEU A 105 7.41 -6.54 12.93
CA LEU A 105 7.73 -5.16 13.35
C LEU A 105 9.04 -4.68 12.74
N ALA A 106 10.08 -5.51 12.75
CA ALA A 106 11.37 -5.17 12.14
C ALA A 106 11.26 -4.94 10.63
N ILE A 107 10.54 -5.81 9.91
CA ILE A 107 10.31 -5.68 8.46
C ILE A 107 9.52 -4.41 8.15
N VAL A 108 8.46 -4.12 8.90
CA VAL A 108 7.66 -2.90 8.70
C VAL A 108 8.49 -1.65 8.97
N GLN A 109 9.28 -1.65 10.04
CA GLN A 109 10.17 -0.53 10.37
C GLN A 109 11.21 -0.28 9.28
N ASP A 110 11.73 -1.36 8.67
CA ASP A 110 12.70 -1.29 7.57
C ASP A 110 12.08 -0.80 6.26
N ALA A 111 10.88 -1.29 5.91
CA ALA A 111 10.21 -0.96 4.66
C ALA A 111 9.62 0.46 4.64
N THR A 112 9.18 0.98 5.79
CA THR A 112 8.40 2.22 5.86
C THR A 112 9.14 3.45 5.30
N PRO A 113 10.42 3.70 5.61
CA PRO A 113 11.17 4.81 5.02
C PRO A 113 11.24 4.74 3.49
N GLU A 114 11.46 3.54 2.95
CA GLU A 114 11.59 3.32 1.51
C GLU A 114 10.25 3.50 0.79
N ILE A 115 9.15 3.02 1.39
CA ILE A 115 7.78 3.34 0.94
C ILE A 115 7.59 4.86 0.89
N GLY A 116 7.95 5.58 1.94
CA GLY A 116 7.83 7.04 2.00
C GLY A 116 8.63 7.76 0.90
N ARG A 117 9.84 7.28 0.61
CA ARG A 117 10.69 7.79 -0.48
C ARG A 117 10.01 7.59 -1.84
N ILE A 118 9.55 6.37 -2.13
CA ILE A 118 8.91 6.02 -3.40
C ILE A 118 7.62 6.81 -3.61
N VAL A 119 6.77 6.94 -2.59
CA VAL A 119 5.54 7.75 -2.65
C VAL A 119 5.87 9.20 -2.98
N SER A 120 6.89 9.76 -2.33
CA SER A 120 7.31 11.16 -2.54
C SER A 120 7.81 11.40 -3.97
N GLU A 121 8.60 10.48 -4.50
CA GLU A 121 9.09 10.53 -5.88
C GLU A 121 7.95 10.41 -6.90
N ARG A 122 7.05 9.44 -6.70
CA ARG A 122 5.88 9.23 -7.56
C ARG A 122 4.97 10.46 -7.56
N ARG A 123 4.74 11.07 -6.40
CA ARG A 123 3.97 12.33 -6.27
C ARG A 123 4.61 13.45 -7.09
N ARG A 124 5.93 13.64 -6.99
CA ARG A 124 6.66 14.66 -7.75
C ARG A 124 6.54 14.44 -9.26
N GLU A 125 6.71 13.20 -9.70
CA GLU A 125 6.65 12.85 -11.12
C GLU A 125 5.24 13.01 -11.70
N ILE A 126 4.21 12.56 -10.99
CA ILE A 126 2.81 12.75 -11.39
C ILE A 126 2.47 14.23 -11.41
N GLY A 127 2.88 15.00 -10.39
CA GLY A 127 2.67 16.44 -10.33
C GLY A 127 3.23 17.17 -11.56
N ALA A 128 4.48 16.87 -11.94
CA ALA A 128 5.10 17.46 -13.13
C ALA A 128 4.34 17.14 -14.42
N ARG A 129 3.83 15.90 -14.55
CA ARG A 129 3.01 15.49 -15.70
C ARG A 129 1.67 16.23 -15.74
N VAL A 130 1.01 16.40 -14.60
CA VAL A 130 -0.25 17.16 -14.51
C VAL A 130 -0.04 18.61 -14.92
N GLU A 131 1.00 19.27 -14.41
CA GLU A 131 1.31 20.65 -14.80
C GLU A 131 1.59 20.83 -16.29
N LEU A 132 2.25 19.85 -16.91
CA LEU A 132 2.51 19.86 -18.35
C LEU A 132 1.19 19.72 -19.13
N LEU A 133 0.34 18.78 -18.73
CA LEU A 133 -0.97 18.57 -19.36
C LEU A 133 -1.84 19.83 -19.25
N GLU A 134 -1.86 20.50 -18.09
CA GLU A 134 -2.59 21.76 -17.93
C GLU A 134 -2.09 22.86 -18.87
N ARG A 135 -0.77 22.98 -19.03
CA ARG A 135 -0.16 23.94 -19.97
C ARG A 135 -0.56 23.64 -21.41
N VAL A 136 -0.45 22.37 -21.84
CA VAL A 136 -0.85 21.95 -23.19
C VAL A 136 -2.33 22.23 -23.43
N LEU A 137 -3.21 21.91 -22.47
CA LEU A 137 -4.65 22.18 -22.58
C LEU A 137 -4.95 23.68 -22.70
N LYS A 138 -4.22 24.54 -21.98
CA LYS A 138 -4.36 26.01 -22.09
C LYS A 138 -3.97 26.51 -23.48
N GLU A 139 -2.84 26.05 -24.02
CA GLU A 139 -2.39 26.45 -25.35
C GLU A 139 -3.33 25.96 -26.46
N MET A 140 -3.85 24.74 -26.36
CA MET A 140 -4.86 24.23 -27.30
C MET A 140 -6.14 25.06 -27.29
N LYS A 141 -6.61 25.48 -26.11
CA LYS A 141 -7.78 26.37 -25.99
C LYS A 141 -7.53 27.73 -26.65
N LYS A 142 -6.34 28.31 -26.47
CA LYS A 142 -5.95 29.57 -27.14
C LYS A 142 -5.93 29.41 -28.66
N ALA A 143 -5.29 28.35 -29.17
CA ALA A 143 -5.22 28.07 -30.61
C ALA A 143 -6.63 27.88 -31.21
N GLY A 144 -7.50 27.12 -30.55
CA GLY A 144 -8.90 26.94 -30.97
C GLY A 144 -9.70 28.25 -30.94
N GLY A 145 -9.42 29.15 -30.00
CA GLY A 145 -10.00 30.50 -29.96
C GLY A 145 -9.53 31.39 -31.11
N MET A 146 -8.24 31.33 -31.45
CA MET A 146 -7.67 32.08 -32.58
C MET A 146 -8.19 31.59 -33.93
N VAL A 147 -8.36 30.28 -34.12
CA VAL A 147 -8.95 29.71 -35.35
C VAL A 147 -10.41 30.17 -35.55
N ARG A 148 -11.19 30.31 -34.45
CA ARG A 148 -12.55 30.84 -34.52
C ARG A 148 -12.60 32.34 -34.83
N GLN A 149 -11.62 33.12 -34.38
CA GLN A 149 -11.53 34.54 -34.72
C GLN A 149 -10.95 34.81 -36.12
N ALA A 150 -10.20 33.84 -36.67
CA ALA A 150 -9.61 33.93 -38.01
C ALA A 150 -10.54 33.46 -39.14
N GLN A 151 -11.76 32.97 -38.83
CA GLN A 151 -12.81 32.83 -39.85
C GLN A 151 -13.39 34.22 -40.15
N PRO A 152 -13.17 34.78 -41.37
CA PRO A 152 -13.89 35.97 -41.78
C PRO A 152 -15.37 35.62 -41.91
N ALA A 153 -16.24 36.55 -41.57
CA ALA A 153 -17.61 36.57 -42.04
C ALA A 153 -17.58 36.64 -43.58
N ILE A 154 -17.68 35.50 -44.26
CA ILE A 154 -17.80 35.46 -45.72
C ILE A 154 -19.29 35.49 -46.04
N ALA A 155 -19.72 36.70 -46.41
CA ALA A 155 -20.77 37.07 -47.38
C ALA A 155 -22.24 36.62 -47.14
N ASP A 156 -23.02 37.48 -46.49
CA ASP A 156 -24.41 37.78 -46.89
C ASP A 156 -24.39 39.02 -47.80
N ALA A 157 -23.84 38.89 -49.00
CA ALA A 157 -23.79 39.97 -49.99
C ALA A 157 -23.98 39.45 -51.42
N ASP A 158 -24.91 38.50 -51.61
CA ASP A 158 -25.34 38.03 -52.93
C ASP A 158 -26.86 37.76 -52.92
N GLU A 159 -27.66 38.75 -52.55
CA GLU A 159 -29.10 38.79 -52.86
C GLU A 159 -29.48 40.19 -53.34
N ASP A 160 -28.90 40.68 -54.45
CA ASP A 160 -29.46 41.90 -55.09
C ASP A 160 -29.21 42.07 -56.60
N LEU A 161 -28.90 40.98 -57.33
CA LEU A 161 -28.52 41.09 -58.76
C LEU A 161 -29.39 40.29 -59.74
N VAL A 162 -30.53 39.72 -59.34
CA VAL A 162 -31.35 38.87 -60.24
C VAL A 162 -32.76 39.43 -60.53
N GLN A 163 -33.18 40.59 -60.01
CA GLN A 163 -34.55 41.08 -60.23
C GLN A 163 -34.75 42.08 -61.39
N ASN A 164 -33.71 42.50 -62.12
CA ASN A 164 -33.84 43.55 -63.15
C ASN A 164 -33.77 43.08 -64.62
N SER A 165 -34.01 41.80 -64.93
CA SER A 165 -33.92 41.32 -66.34
C SER A 165 -35.13 40.59 -66.89
N ILE A 166 -36.30 40.65 -66.22
CA ILE A 166 -37.53 40.03 -66.76
C ILE A 166 -38.73 40.96 -66.61
N ALA A 167 -38.65 42.15 -67.20
CA ALA A 167 -39.83 43.00 -67.44
C ALA A 167 -39.59 43.90 -68.65
N SER A 168 -39.19 43.32 -69.77
CA SER A 168 -39.23 43.96 -71.09
C SER A 168 -39.08 42.86 -72.13
N GLU A 169 -40.17 42.20 -72.48
CA GLU A 169 -40.49 41.80 -73.86
C GLU A 169 -41.84 41.08 -73.91
N GLN A 170 -42.80 41.77 -74.55
CA GLN A 170 -43.98 41.30 -75.29
C GLN A 170 -45.22 40.84 -74.50
#